data_AF-A0A918IKF5-F1
#
_entry.id   AF-A0A918IKF5-F1
#
_cell.length_a   1.000
_cell.length_b   1.000
_cell.length_c   1.000
_cell.angle_alpha   90.00
_cell.angle_beta   90.00
_cell.angle_gamma   90.00
#
_symmetry.space_group_name_H-M   'P 1'
#
loop_
_entity.id
_entity.type
_entity.pdbx_description
1 polymer ?
#
loop_
_entity_poly.entity_id
_entity_poly.type
_entity_poly.pdbx_seq_one_letter_code
_entity_poly.pdbx_strand_id
1 'polypeptide(L)'
;MRAVRTAPVGSPGAALGSMLENLRQQAQLTFADLAERTAALGDPALAVSAATLKRAAGGHTLPKETTVVAYVRGCGATPQQEHNALQLRKRARAKDRGILRQLHAPGVHSIRTRQDFTAALAAVYEDAGAPPLRTVQLRAGTVAQPDGVPSECEVFLLPLGTLCRIVNRKVKLPAWNHCEAFLRGCGITGQRTLQQWKQAWSRASTAPATATAAQELHEEEWNALRRRAALRRLLRMTAAPASGPASPDQGPAVRADDQRWRRLIELLPPTAFEEVVVRGVQTYLTSEAARNGKSTNGLTPWQPDMAVVHDGRYTVFEAKSASGRNDGPQAGGGSVRAPRAPVGGSGPSARVQQGSVPLMPALTAAYRPRRSTTATS
;
A
#
# COMPACT_ATOMS: atom_id res chain seq x y z
N MET A 1 6.92 40.02 2.85
CA MET A 1 6.93 38.55 2.99
C MET A 1 7.84 37.93 1.94
N ARG A 2 8.71 36.99 2.30
CA ARG A 2 9.60 36.34 1.32
C ARG A 2 8.81 35.34 0.47
N ALA A 3 8.88 35.49 -0.86
CA ALA A 3 8.24 34.55 -1.78
C ALA A 3 8.83 33.13 -1.62
N VAL A 4 7.98 32.12 -1.69
CA VAL A 4 8.41 30.71 -1.71
C VAL A 4 8.93 30.37 -3.10
N ARG A 5 10.04 29.63 -3.17
CA ARG A 5 10.51 29.05 -4.43
C ARG A 5 9.46 28.05 -4.92
N THR A 6 8.84 28.35 -6.06
CA THR A 6 7.82 27.50 -6.66
C THR A 6 8.44 26.43 -7.55
N ALA A 7 7.75 25.30 -7.67
CA ALA A 7 8.09 24.25 -8.61
C ALA A 7 8.01 24.74 -10.06
N PRO A 8 8.82 24.19 -10.98
CA PRO A 8 8.78 24.60 -12.38
C PRO A 8 7.40 24.37 -12.99
N VAL A 9 7.05 25.23 -13.94
CA VAL A 9 5.81 25.12 -14.73
C VAL A 9 5.77 23.74 -15.39
N GLY A 10 4.64 23.04 -15.25
CA GLY A 10 4.46 21.68 -15.77
C GLY A 10 4.70 20.56 -14.77
N SER A 11 5.33 20.84 -13.61
CA SER A 11 5.37 19.84 -12.54
C SER A 11 3.95 19.55 -12.04
N PRO A 12 3.61 18.30 -11.64
CA PRO A 12 2.25 17.95 -11.23
C PRO A 12 1.69 18.85 -10.13
N GLY A 13 2.54 19.29 -9.19
CA GLY A 13 2.16 20.12 -8.05
C GLY A 13 2.20 21.65 -8.27
N ALA A 14 2.73 22.15 -9.40
CA ALA A 14 2.96 23.59 -9.60
C ALA A 14 1.67 24.43 -9.51
N ALA A 15 0.58 23.96 -10.14
CA ALA A 15 -0.69 24.68 -10.14
C ALA A 15 -1.30 24.76 -8.73
N LEU A 16 -1.23 23.66 -7.97
CA LEU A 16 -1.70 23.64 -6.58
C LEU A 16 -0.84 24.54 -5.69
N GLY A 17 0.49 24.44 -5.79
CA GLY A 17 1.41 25.28 -5.01
C GLY A 17 1.17 26.78 -5.25
N SER A 18 1.01 27.17 -6.52
CA SER A 18 0.71 28.55 -6.91
C SER A 18 -0.63 29.03 -6.33
N MET A 19 -1.68 28.21 -6.39
CA MET A 19 -2.97 28.55 -5.78
C MET A 19 -2.86 28.74 -4.26
N LEU A 20 -2.18 27.82 -3.55
CA LEU A 20 -2.00 27.91 -2.10
C LEU A 20 -1.21 29.15 -1.71
N GLU A 21 -0.12 29.45 -2.42
CA GLU A 21 0.68 30.65 -2.18
C GLU A 21 -0.12 31.93 -2.43
N ASN A 22 -0.93 31.98 -3.49
CA ASN A 22 -1.82 33.13 -3.75
C ASN A 22 -2.83 33.35 -2.63
N LEU A 23 -3.45 32.28 -2.10
CA LEU A 23 -4.37 32.37 -0.96
C LEU A 23 -3.67 32.92 0.29
N ARG A 24 -2.45 32.46 0.58
CA ARG A 24 -1.67 32.96 1.71
C ARG A 24 -1.30 34.43 1.55
N GLN A 25 -0.92 34.86 0.34
CA GLN A 25 -0.59 36.25 0.05
C GLN A 25 -1.81 37.17 0.18
N GLN A 26 -2.97 36.74 -0.34
CA GLN A 26 -4.23 37.47 -0.18
C GLN A 26 -4.63 37.62 1.30
N ALA A 27 -4.42 36.59 2.10
CA ALA A 27 -4.66 36.62 3.54
C ALA A 27 -3.59 37.39 4.34
N GLN A 28 -2.49 37.80 3.70
CA GLN A 28 -1.34 38.46 4.32
C GLN A 28 -0.79 37.72 5.55
N LEU A 29 -0.68 36.39 5.49
CA LEU A 29 -0.21 35.55 6.60
C LEU A 29 1.22 35.05 6.39
N THR A 30 2.05 35.08 7.44
CA THR A 30 3.30 34.31 7.43
C THR A 30 3.00 32.81 7.61
N PHE A 31 4.00 31.96 7.39
CA PHE A 31 3.82 30.53 7.64
C PHE A 31 3.68 30.19 9.13
N ALA A 32 4.19 31.03 10.03
CA ALA A 32 4.01 30.88 11.47
C ALA A 32 2.55 31.18 11.84
N ASP A 33 2.04 32.34 11.42
CA ASP A 33 0.64 32.74 11.65
C ASP A 33 -0.33 31.72 11.06
N LEU A 34 -0.04 31.20 9.86
CA LEU A 34 -0.88 30.18 9.24
C LEU A 34 -0.89 28.88 10.06
N ALA A 35 0.26 28.44 10.58
CA ALA A 35 0.33 27.26 11.43
C ALA A 35 -0.49 27.43 12.71
N GLU A 36 -0.36 28.58 13.38
CA GLU A 36 -1.16 28.93 14.56
C GLU A 36 -2.66 28.94 14.25
N ARG A 37 -3.07 29.55 13.13
CA ARG A 37 -4.47 29.53 12.69
C ARG A 37 -4.98 28.13 12.40
N THR A 38 -4.17 27.26 11.79
CA THR A 38 -4.60 25.87 11.56
C THR A 38 -4.78 25.09 12.87
N ALA A 39 -3.95 25.36 13.89
CA ALA A 39 -4.11 24.78 15.22
C ALA A 39 -5.36 25.32 15.94
N ALA A 40 -5.69 26.60 15.73
CA ALA A 40 -6.88 27.25 16.30
C ALA A 40 -8.22 26.74 15.72
N LEU A 41 -8.21 25.96 14.62
CA LEU A 41 -9.42 25.34 14.06
C LEU A 41 -10.03 24.25 14.96
N GLY A 42 -9.31 23.80 15.99
CA GLY A 42 -9.80 22.81 16.96
C GLY A 42 -9.81 21.35 16.47
N ASP A 43 -9.54 21.10 15.19
CA ASP A 43 -9.37 19.75 14.64
C ASP A 43 -7.87 19.35 14.69
N PRO A 44 -7.49 18.35 15.52
CA PRO A 44 -6.10 17.92 15.63
C PRO A 44 -5.53 17.36 14.32
N ALA A 45 -6.37 16.86 13.41
CA ALA A 45 -5.93 16.37 12.09
C ALA A 45 -5.52 17.51 11.14
N LEU A 46 -5.92 18.74 11.44
CA LEU A 46 -5.60 19.94 10.67
C LEU A 46 -4.44 20.76 11.26
N ALA A 47 -3.94 20.42 12.45
CA ALA A 47 -2.77 21.08 13.02
C ALA A 47 -1.51 20.73 12.21
N VAL A 48 -1.00 21.69 11.42
CA VAL A 48 0.13 21.48 10.52
C VAL A 48 1.23 22.50 10.79
N SER A 49 2.48 22.03 10.87
CA SER A 49 3.64 22.90 11.12
C SER A 49 3.93 23.86 9.96
N ALA A 50 4.48 25.04 10.28
CA ALA A 50 4.88 26.08 9.33
C ALA A 50 5.78 25.54 8.19
N ALA A 51 6.74 24.65 8.52
CA ALA A 51 7.62 24.04 7.54
C ALA A 51 6.87 23.13 6.54
N THR A 52 5.81 22.46 6.98
CA THR A 52 4.98 21.60 6.12
C THR A 52 4.08 22.44 5.22
N LEU A 53 3.50 23.52 5.73
CA LEU A 53 2.74 24.49 4.94
C LEU A 53 3.63 25.14 3.87
N LYS A 54 4.85 25.55 4.22
CA LYS A 54 5.83 26.09 3.27
C LYS A 54 6.17 25.11 2.15
N ARG A 55 6.40 23.83 2.48
CA ARG A 55 6.64 22.77 1.46
C ARG A 55 5.43 22.55 0.56
N ALA A 56 4.21 22.60 1.10
CA ALA A 56 2.98 22.47 0.33
C ALA A 56 2.82 23.61 -0.70
N ALA A 57 3.09 24.86 -0.28
CA ALA A 57 3.06 26.03 -1.16
C ALA A 57 4.13 25.98 -2.27
N GLY A 58 5.30 25.38 -1.98
CA GLY A 58 6.36 25.22 -2.99
C GLY A 58 5.97 24.31 -4.16
N GLY A 59 5.02 23.39 -3.98
CA GLY A 59 4.50 22.54 -5.06
C GLY A 59 5.48 21.49 -5.60
N HIS A 60 6.66 21.32 -4.99
CA HIS A 60 7.67 20.33 -5.40
C HIS A 60 7.24 18.88 -5.11
N THR A 61 6.46 18.69 -4.05
CA THR A 61 5.91 17.40 -3.64
C THR A 61 4.43 17.56 -3.36
N LEU A 62 3.60 16.58 -3.72
CA LEU A 62 2.16 16.68 -3.52
C LEU A 62 1.80 16.58 -2.02
N PRO A 63 1.15 17.62 -1.45
CA PRO A 63 0.74 17.58 -0.06
C PRO A 63 -0.37 16.54 0.20
N LYS A 64 -0.51 16.13 1.46
CA LYS A 64 -1.64 15.30 1.92
C LYS A 64 -2.95 16.08 1.79
N GLU A 65 -4.07 15.37 1.71
CA GLU A 65 -5.39 16.00 1.59
C GLU A 65 -5.68 16.90 2.80
N THR A 66 -5.43 16.38 4.00
CA THR A 66 -5.59 17.10 5.27
C THR A 66 -4.74 18.38 5.30
N THR A 67 -3.51 18.34 4.77
CA THR A 67 -2.65 19.52 4.68
C THR A 67 -3.23 20.58 3.74
N VAL A 68 -3.84 20.19 2.61
CA VAL A 68 -4.49 21.15 1.71
C VAL A 68 -5.71 21.79 2.37
N VAL A 69 -6.55 20.98 3.03
CA VAL A 69 -7.72 21.48 3.78
C VAL A 69 -7.28 22.45 4.88
N ALA A 70 -6.30 22.05 5.70
CA ALA A 70 -5.76 22.89 6.78
C ALA A 70 -5.22 24.21 6.23
N TYR A 71 -4.44 24.18 5.15
CA TYR A 71 -3.88 25.37 4.53
C TYR A 71 -4.99 26.33 4.07
N VAL A 72 -5.95 25.82 3.28
CA VAL A 72 -7.01 26.65 2.70
C VAL A 72 -7.91 27.25 3.78
N ARG A 73 -8.31 26.45 4.79
CA ARG A 73 -9.11 26.93 5.91
C ARG A 73 -8.36 27.90 6.80
N GLY A 74 -7.07 27.66 7.06
CA GLY A 74 -6.21 28.58 7.82
C GLY A 74 -6.05 29.95 7.16
N CYS A 75 -6.11 30.00 5.82
CA CYS A 75 -6.17 31.24 5.06
C CYS A 75 -7.56 31.93 5.08
N GLY A 76 -8.58 31.31 5.68
CA GLY A 76 -9.96 31.81 5.68
C GLY A 76 -10.65 31.73 4.33
N ALA A 77 -10.22 30.81 3.45
CA ALA A 77 -10.80 30.70 2.12
C ALA A 77 -12.21 30.09 2.16
N THR A 78 -12.99 30.38 1.12
CA THR A 78 -14.36 29.88 0.95
C THR A 78 -14.40 28.36 0.69
N PRO A 79 -15.52 27.68 0.97
CA PRO A 79 -15.71 26.27 0.62
C PRO A 79 -15.45 25.96 -0.87
N GLN A 80 -15.75 26.90 -1.76
CA GLN A 80 -15.48 26.76 -3.19
C GLN A 80 -13.98 26.74 -3.49
N GLN A 81 -13.18 27.57 -2.81
CA GLN A 81 -11.72 27.56 -2.94
C GLN A 81 -11.11 26.28 -2.38
N GLU A 82 -11.64 25.77 -1.26
CA GLU A 82 -11.25 24.45 -0.73
C GLU A 82 -11.53 23.34 -1.74
N HIS A 83 -12.74 23.33 -2.33
CA HIS A 83 -13.10 22.37 -3.37
C HIS A 83 -12.14 22.46 -4.57
N ASN A 84 -11.86 23.66 -5.07
CA ASN A 84 -10.96 23.89 -6.19
C ASN A 84 -9.52 23.39 -5.89
N ALA A 85 -9.00 23.66 -4.70
CA ALA A 85 -7.67 23.20 -4.28
C ALA A 85 -7.62 21.65 -4.20
N LEU A 86 -8.67 21.02 -3.66
CA LEU A 86 -8.78 19.56 -3.63
C LEU A 86 -8.86 18.96 -5.04
N GLN A 87 -9.57 19.60 -5.98
CA GLN A 87 -9.60 19.16 -7.38
C GLN A 87 -8.23 19.26 -8.06
N LEU A 88 -7.50 20.37 -7.85
CA LEU A 88 -6.13 20.51 -8.34
C LEU A 88 -5.22 19.41 -7.77
N ARG A 89 -5.33 19.13 -6.47
CA ARG A 89 -4.58 18.04 -5.83
C ARG A 89 -4.89 16.68 -6.45
N LYS A 90 -6.18 16.35 -6.66
CA LYS A 90 -6.60 15.07 -7.27
C LYS A 90 -6.00 14.91 -8.66
N ARG A 91 -6.14 15.92 -9.51
CA ARG A 91 -5.57 15.95 -10.87
C ARG A 91 -4.05 15.81 -10.87
N ALA A 92 -3.38 16.54 -9.98
CA ALA A 92 -1.93 16.47 -9.82
C ALA A 92 -1.47 15.05 -9.44
N ARG A 93 -2.17 14.40 -8.50
CA ARG A 93 -1.86 13.05 -8.05
C ARG A 93 -2.14 11.98 -9.11
N ALA A 94 -3.22 12.12 -9.87
CA ALA A 94 -3.51 11.25 -11.01
C ALA A 94 -2.41 11.34 -12.09
N LYS A 95 -1.95 12.57 -12.39
CA LYS A 95 -0.84 12.81 -13.33
C LYS A 95 0.48 12.23 -12.83
N ASP A 96 0.82 12.45 -11.56
CA ASP A 96 2.05 11.97 -10.93
C ASP A 96 2.17 10.44 -10.96
N ARG A 97 1.06 9.73 -10.74
CA ARG A 97 1.02 8.25 -10.81
C ARG A 97 1.13 7.72 -12.24
N GLY A 98 0.59 8.43 -13.24
CA GLY A 98 0.64 8.04 -14.64
C GLY A 98 -0.13 6.77 -15.04
N ILE A 99 -0.82 6.12 -14.09
CA ILE A 99 -1.52 4.84 -14.29
C ILE A 99 -2.74 4.99 -15.20
N LEU A 100 -3.42 6.14 -15.15
CA LEU A 100 -4.66 6.37 -15.91
C LEU A 100 -4.51 6.10 -17.41
N ARG A 101 -3.36 6.47 -17.99
CA ARG A 101 -3.06 6.25 -19.42
C ARG A 101 -2.96 4.77 -19.79
N GLN A 102 -2.54 3.92 -18.84
CA GLN A 102 -2.34 2.49 -19.06
C GLN A 102 -3.64 1.69 -18.89
N LEU A 103 -4.66 2.28 -18.27
CA LEU A 103 -5.92 1.58 -18.01
C LEU A 103 -6.78 1.42 -19.26
N HIS A 104 -6.61 2.28 -20.27
CA HIS A 104 -7.41 2.31 -21.50
C HIS A 104 -8.92 2.20 -21.23
N ALA A 105 -9.39 2.89 -20.18
CA ALA A 105 -10.77 2.79 -19.74
C ALA A 105 -11.73 3.44 -20.76
N PRO A 106 -12.74 2.72 -21.26
CA PRO A 106 -13.75 3.32 -22.11
C PRO A 106 -14.66 4.26 -21.30
N GLY A 107 -15.28 5.22 -21.99
CA GLY A 107 -16.34 6.03 -21.38
C GLY A 107 -17.52 5.17 -20.93
N VAL A 108 -18.25 5.63 -19.91
CA VAL A 108 -19.35 4.88 -19.26
C VAL A 108 -20.39 4.34 -20.25
N HIS A 109 -20.69 5.12 -21.29
CA HIS A 109 -21.64 4.74 -22.35
C HIS A 109 -21.11 3.64 -23.28
N SER A 110 -19.79 3.51 -23.42
CA SER A 110 -19.12 2.55 -24.30
C SER A 110 -18.76 1.24 -23.59
N ILE A 111 -19.03 1.12 -22.29
CA ILE A 111 -18.81 -0.12 -21.55
C ILE A 111 -19.76 -1.21 -22.07
N ARG A 112 -19.19 -2.28 -22.61
CA ARG A 112 -19.91 -3.46 -23.11
C ARG A 112 -19.48 -4.75 -22.41
N THR A 113 -18.21 -4.86 -22.02
CA THR A 113 -17.68 -6.06 -21.38
C THR A 113 -17.43 -5.87 -19.88
N ARG A 114 -17.20 -6.98 -19.16
CA ARG A 114 -16.79 -6.95 -17.75
C ARG A 114 -15.42 -6.32 -17.56
N GLN A 115 -14.51 -6.54 -18.51
CA GLN A 115 -13.18 -5.94 -18.52
C GLN A 115 -13.26 -4.43 -18.68
N ASP A 116 -14.10 -3.93 -19.59
CA ASP A 116 -14.36 -2.50 -19.77
C ASP A 116 -14.85 -1.87 -18.47
N PHE A 117 -15.81 -2.52 -17.81
CA PHE A 117 -16.40 -2.02 -16.58
C PHE A 117 -15.38 -1.94 -15.44
N THR A 118 -14.58 -2.99 -15.24
CA THR A 118 -13.53 -2.99 -14.20
C THR A 118 -12.39 -2.02 -14.52
N ALA A 119 -12.02 -1.84 -15.79
CA ALA A 119 -11.08 -0.81 -16.22
C ALA A 119 -11.62 0.60 -15.93
N ALA A 120 -12.90 0.84 -16.20
CA ALA A 120 -13.57 2.10 -15.90
C ALA A 120 -13.63 2.40 -14.40
N LEU A 121 -13.90 1.40 -13.55
CA LEU A 121 -13.84 1.58 -12.09
C LEU A 121 -12.44 1.93 -11.61
N ALA A 122 -11.40 1.27 -12.14
CA ALA A 122 -10.02 1.60 -11.81
C ALA A 122 -9.66 3.03 -12.27
N ALA A 123 -10.14 3.45 -13.44
CA ALA A 123 -9.92 4.80 -13.94
C ALA A 123 -10.59 5.86 -13.05
N VAL A 124 -11.83 5.63 -12.60
CA VAL A 124 -12.51 6.51 -11.64
C VAL A 124 -11.70 6.66 -10.34
N TYR A 125 -11.12 5.58 -9.84
CA TYR A 125 -10.29 5.63 -8.63
C TYR A 125 -9.02 6.46 -8.84
N GLU A 126 -8.35 6.31 -9.97
CA GLU A 126 -7.18 7.10 -10.32
C GLU A 126 -7.54 8.58 -10.57
N ASP A 127 -8.65 8.86 -11.24
CA ASP A 127 -9.20 10.22 -11.45
C ASP A 127 -9.59 10.91 -10.15
N ALA A 128 -10.08 10.15 -9.17
CA ALA A 128 -10.32 10.61 -7.80
C ALA A 128 -9.01 10.93 -7.04
N GLY A 129 -7.86 10.76 -7.68
CA GLY A 129 -6.52 10.97 -7.12
C GLY A 129 -6.00 9.78 -6.33
N ALA A 130 -6.49 8.56 -6.59
CA ALA A 130 -6.13 7.34 -5.87
C ALA A 130 -6.09 7.54 -4.34
N PRO A 131 -7.23 7.92 -3.72
CA PRO A 131 -7.32 8.10 -2.28
C PRO A 131 -7.03 6.78 -1.55
N PRO A 132 -6.52 6.81 -0.30
CA PRO A 132 -6.32 5.59 0.48
C PRO A 132 -7.60 4.75 0.56
N LEU A 133 -7.52 3.42 0.50
CA LEU A 133 -8.71 2.55 0.46
C LEU A 133 -9.62 2.75 1.68
N ARG A 134 -9.04 3.01 2.85
CA ARG A 134 -9.79 3.33 4.07
C ARG A 134 -10.60 4.63 3.93
N THR A 135 -10.05 5.62 3.24
CA THR A 135 -10.76 6.87 2.91
C THR A 135 -11.91 6.62 1.94
N VAL A 136 -11.73 5.75 0.94
CA VAL A 136 -12.82 5.36 0.03
C VAL A 136 -13.93 4.65 0.79
N GLN A 137 -13.57 3.71 1.67
CA GLN A 137 -14.53 2.98 2.50
C GLN A 137 -15.33 3.91 3.42
N LEU A 138 -14.65 4.85 4.10
CA LEU A 138 -15.31 5.83 4.95
C LEU A 138 -16.29 6.68 4.14
N ARG A 139 -15.84 7.24 3.01
CA ARG A 139 -16.68 8.05 2.11
C ARG A 139 -17.86 7.28 1.53
N ALA A 140 -17.71 5.98 1.31
CA ALA A 140 -18.77 5.11 0.83
C ALA A 140 -19.91 4.94 1.85
N GLY A 141 -19.59 4.97 3.16
CA GLY A 141 -20.56 4.86 4.25
C GLY A 141 -21.21 6.18 4.67
N THR A 142 -20.55 7.32 4.41
CA THR A 142 -21.02 8.64 4.89
C THR A 142 -21.98 9.37 3.96
N VAL A 143 -22.46 8.76 2.87
CA VAL A 143 -23.36 9.47 1.96
C VAL A 143 -24.76 9.50 2.56
N ALA A 144 -25.19 10.68 2.98
CA ALA A 144 -26.57 10.96 3.37
C ALA A 144 -27.51 10.38 2.32
N GLN A 145 -28.41 9.49 2.73
CA GLN A 145 -29.44 9.03 1.83
C GLN A 145 -30.27 10.25 1.39
N PRO A 146 -30.75 10.27 0.13
CA PRO A 146 -31.51 11.41 -0.41
C PRO A 146 -32.73 11.80 0.43
N ASP A 147 -33.21 10.89 1.29
CA ASP A 147 -34.38 11.10 2.14
C ASP A 147 -34.06 11.70 3.52
N GLY A 148 -32.80 12.09 3.78
CA GLY A 148 -32.40 12.77 5.01
C GLY A 148 -32.47 11.91 6.28
N VAL A 149 -32.87 10.64 6.17
CA VAL A 149 -32.90 9.70 7.29
C VAL A 149 -31.46 9.25 7.58
N PRO A 150 -30.87 9.58 8.73
CA PRO A 150 -29.61 9.01 9.14
C PRO A 150 -29.82 7.50 9.27
N SER A 151 -29.17 6.72 8.41
CA SER A 151 -29.21 5.27 8.53
C SER A 151 -28.41 4.89 9.76
N GLU A 152 -29.11 4.55 10.85
CA GLU A 152 -28.52 4.18 12.15
C GLU A 152 -27.64 2.92 12.07
N CYS A 153 -27.73 2.18 10.97
CA CYS A 153 -26.80 1.11 10.67
C CYS A 153 -25.67 1.67 9.80
N GLU A 154 -24.53 1.95 10.42
CA GLU A 154 -23.23 2.16 9.80
C GLU A 154 -22.76 0.83 9.13
N VAL A 155 -23.57 0.30 8.21
CA VAL A 155 -23.24 -0.93 7.49
C VAL A 155 -22.10 -0.58 6.56
N PHE A 156 -20.92 -1.14 6.82
CA PHE A 156 -19.80 -1.09 5.89
C PHE A 156 -20.20 -1.78 4.58
N LEU A 157 -20.80 -1.03 3.65
CA LEU A 157 -21.25 -1.51 2.35
C LEU A 157 -20.11 -2.02 1.47
N LEU A 158 -18.85 -1.84 1.88
CA LEU A 158 -17.69 -2.17 1.06
C LEU A 158 -16.48 -2.64 1.90
N PRO A 159 -16.23 -3.97 1.97
CA PRO A 159 -15.03 -4.51 2.60
C PRO A 159 -13.73 -4.06 1.90
N LEU A 160 -12.65 -3.85 2.67
CA LEU A 160 -11.34 -3.44 2.13
C LEU A 160 -10.77 -4.43 1.12
N GLY A 161 -11.01 -5.73 1.31
CA GLY A 161 -10.60 -6.77 0.35
C GLY A 161 -11.28 -6.59 -1.02
N THR A 162 -12.57 -6.25 -1.04
CA THR A 162 -13.33 -5.97 -2.26
C THR A 162 -12.80 -4.71 -2.95
N LEU A 163 -12.56 -3.64 -2.19
CA LEU A 163 -11.91 -2.41 -2.67
C LEU A 163 -10.58 -2.68 -3.37
N CYS A 164 -9.71 -3.43 -2.69
CA CYS A 164 -8.40 -3.80 -3.21
C CYS A 164 -8.53 -4.60 -4.52
N ARG A 165 -9.48 -5.54 -4.62
CA ARG A 165 -9.72 -6.32 -5.84
C ARG A 165 -10.27 -5.47 -6.98
N ILE A 166 -11.15 -4.51 -6.70
CA ILE A 166 -11.68 -3.57 -7.71
C ILE A 166 -10.54 -2.72 -8.28
N VAL A 167 -9.76 -2.07 -7.41
CA VAL A 167 -8.66 -1.17 -7.83
C VAL A 167 -7.59 -1.93 -8.62
N ASN A 168 -7.27 -3.17 -8.22
CA ASN A 168 -6.29 -4.00 -8.92
C ASN A 168 -6.89 -4.78 -10.10
N ARG A 169 -8.17 -4.57 -10.46
CA ARG A 169 -8.87 -5.29 -11.53
C ARG A 169 -8.86 -6.83 -11.38
N LYS A 170 -8.79 -7.33 -10.15
CA LYS A 170 -8.74 -8.78 -9.82
C LYS A 170 -10.12 -9.38 -9.55
N VAL A 171 -11.21 -8.66 -9.83
CA VAL A 171 -12.58 -9.10 -9.60
C VAL A 171 -13.30 -9.28 -10.94
N LYS A 172 -13.94 -10.44 -11.16
CA LYS A 172 -14.63 -10.74 -12.44
C LYS A 172 -15.79 -9.76 -12.71
N LEU A 173 -16.63 -9.49 -11.72
CA LEU A 173 -17.60 -8.39 -11.71
C LEU A 173 -18.16 -8.23 -10.29
N PRO A 174 -18.04 -7.07 -9.61
CA PRO A 174 -18.64 -6.89 -8.29
C PRO A 174 -20.16 -6.77 -8.39
N ALA A 175 -20.86 -7.12 -7.30
CA ALA A 175 -22.28 -6.79 -7.15
C ALA A 175 -22.52 -5.27 -7.28
N TRP A 176 -23.68 -4.87 -7.80
CA TRP A 176 -24.00 -3.45 -8.02
C TRP A 176 -23.85 -2.61 -6.74
N ASN A 177 -24.35 -3.08 -5.60
CA ASN A 177 -24.28 -2.34 -4.33
C ASN A 177 -22.82 -2.01 -3.94
N HIS A 178 -21.88 -2.93 -4.20
CA HIS A 178 -20.45 -2.68 -3.98
C HIS A 178 -19.88 -1.66 -4.97
N CYS A 179 -20.32 -1.70 -6.23
CA CYS A 179 -19.92 -0.73 -7.25
C CYS A 179 -20.43 0.67 -6.90
N GLU A 180 -21.69 0.79 -6.50
CA GLU A 180 -22.30 2.05 -6.09
C GLU A 180 -21.58 2.65 -4.88
N ALA A 181 -21.36 1.85 -3.83
CA ALA A 181 -20.59 2.26 -2.66
C ALA A 181 -19.17 2.73 -3.05
N PHE A 182 -18.50 1.99 -3.94
CA PHE A 182 -17.17 2.34 -4.45
C PHE A 182 -17.17 3.68 -5.21
N LEU A 183 -18.12 3.88 -6.12
CA LEU A 183 -18.26 5.10 -6.92
C LEU A 183 -18.52 6.31 -6.00
N ARG A 184 -19.41 6.16 -5.02
CA ARG A 184 -19.66 7.17 -3.97
C ARG A 184 -18.40 7.47 -3.17
N GLY A 185 -17.65 6.45 -2.77
CA GLY A 185 -16.37 6.61 -2.07
C GLY A 185 -15.30 7.35 -2.89
N CYS A 186 -15.36 7.25 -4.22
CA CYS A 186 -14.52 8.01 -5.16
C CYS A 186 -15.05 9.44 -5.41
N GLY A 187 -16.21 9.80 -4.87
CA GLY A 187 -16.82 11.13 -4.99
C GLY A 187 -17.86 11.26 -6.11
N ILE A 188 -18.31 10.16 -6.71
CA ILE A 188 -19.42 10.16 -7.67
C ILE A 188 -20.73 9.99 -6.89
N THR A 189 -21.41 11.10 -6.64
CA THR A 189 -22.66 11.13 -5.84
C THR A 189 -23.91 11.49 -6.66
N GLY A 190 -23.76 11.99 -7.89
CA GLY A 190 -24.89 12.41 -8.72
C GLY A 190 -25.77 11.23 -9.15
N GLN A 191 -27.07 11.28 -8.84
CA GLN A 191 -28.01 10.21 -9.13
C GLN A 191 -28.06 9.84 -10.62
N ARG A 192 -28.10 10.84 -11.52
CA ARG A 192 -28.08 10.62 -12.96
C ARG A 192 -26.82 9.87 -13.41
N THR A 193 -25.66 10.25 -12.87
CA THR A 193 -24.38 9.59 -13.15
C THR A 193 -24.39 8.15 -12.63
N LEU A 194 -24.86 7.92 -11.40
CA LEU A 194 -24.97 6.58 -10.83
C LEU A 194 -25.92 5.68 -11.65
N GLN A 195 -27.01 6.21 -12.19
CA GLN A 195 -27.90 5.44 -13.09
C GLN A 195 -27.19 5.05 -14.40
N GLN A 196 -26.36 5.93 -14.98
CA GLN A 196 -25.56 5.59 -16.16
C GLN A 196 -24.57 4.46 -15.86
N TRP A 197 -23.94 4.49 -14.68
CA TRP A 197 -23.08 3.41 -14.21
C TRP A 197 -23.86 2.10 -13.99
N LYS A 198 -25.08 2.17 -13.46
CA LYS A 198 -25.94 1.00 -13.26
C LYS A 198 -26.33 0.35 -14.58
N GLN A 199 -26.67 1.15 -15.58
CA GLN A 199 -26.94 0.67 -16.92
C GLN A 199 -25.69 0.03 -17.55
N ALA A 200 -24.51 0.64 -17.39
CA ALA A 200 -23.25 0.07 -17.86
C ALA A 200 -22.93 -1.27 -17.19
N TRP A 201 -23.14 -1.36 -15.87
CA TRP A 201 -22.99 -2.60 -15.11
C TRP A 201 -23.96 -3.68 -15.61
N SER A 202 -25.22 -3.34 -15.87
CA SER A 202 -26.23 -4.28 -16.39
C SER A 202 -25.86 -4.83 -17.78
N ARG A 203 -25.33 -3.97 -18.67
CA ARG A 203 -24.81 -4.42 -19.97
C ARG A 203 -23.62 -5.37 -19.80
N ALA A 204 -22.67 -5.02 -18.93
CA ALA A 204 -21.48 -5.84 -18.68
C ALA A 204 -21.80 -7.17 -17.97
N SER A 205 -22.86 -7.23 -17.17
CA SER A 205 -23.28 -8.45 -16.47
C SER A 205 -23.99 -9.44 -17.40
N THR A 206 -24.80 -8.93 -18.33
CA THR A 206 -25.57 -9.71 -19.33
C THR A 206 -24.77 -10.11 -20.56
N ALA A 207 -23.61 -9.47 -20.80
CA ALA A 207 -22.74 -9.81 -21.91
C ALA A 207 -22.34 -11.30 -21.88
N PRO A 208 -22.48 -12.03 -23.00
CA PRO A 208 -22.17 -13.45 -23.06
C PRO A 208 -20.69 -13.67 -22.74
N ALA A 209 -20.40 -14.69 -21.94
CA ALA A 209 -19.05 -15.02 -21.49
C ALA A 209 -18.09 -15.43 -22.62
N THR A 210 -18.56 -15.53 -23.86
CA THR A 210 -17.80 -15.94 -25.04
C THR A 210 -16.69 -14.97 -25.42
N ALA A 211 -16.82 -13.67 -25.12
CA ALA A 211 -15.72 -12.71 -25.30
C ALA A 211 -14.54 -12.97 -24.33
N THR A 212 -14.81 -13.57 -23.18
CA THR A 212 -13.81 -13.88 -22.15
C THR A 212 -12.89 -15.03 -22.58
N ALA A 213 -13.37 -16.02 -23.33
CA ALA A 213 -12.56 -17.18 -23.71
C ALA A 213 -11.40 -16.83 -24.67
N ALA A 214 -11.66 -15.98 -25.67
CA ALA A 214 -10.62 -15.47 -26.57
C ALA A 214 -9.58 -14.59 -25.86
N GLN A 215 -9.99 -13.92 -24.77
CA GLN A 215 -9.12 -13.07 -23.96
C GLN A 215 -8.40 -13.83 -22.84
N GLU A 216 -9.00 -14.88 -22.27
CA GLU A 216 -8.35 -15.79 -21.32
C GLU A 216 -7.15 -16.46 -22.00
N LEU A 217 -7.29 -16.86 -23.27
CA LEU A 217 -6.17 -17.32 -24.10
C LEU A 217 -5.07 -16.25 -24.26
N HIS A 218 -5.44 -14.99 -24.54
CA HIS A 218 -4.48 -13.89 -24.67
C HIS A 218 -3.80 -13.54 -23.33
N GLU A 219 -4.51 -13.62 -22.20
CA GLU A 219 -3.95 -13.34 -20.86
C GLU A 219 -3.05 -14.49 -20.38
N GLU A 220 -3.39 -15.74 -20.68
CA GLU A 220 -2.51 -16.89 -20.47
C GLU A 220 -1.23 -16.77 -21.30
N GLU A 221 -1.34 -16.37 -22.57
CA GLU A 221 -0.19 -16.13 -23.46
C GLU A 221 0.68 -14.98 -22.93
N TRP A 222 0.06 -13.90 -22.44
CA TRP A 222 0.79 -12.77 -21.84
C TRP A 222 1.46 -13.14 -20.50
N ASN A 223 0.82 -13.97 -19.69
CA ASN A 223 1.39 -14.51 -18.45
C ASN A 223 2.52 -15.50 -18.74
N ALA A 224 2.41 -16.30 -19.80
CA ALA A 224 3.48 -17.17 -20.27
C ALA A 224 4.69 -16.34 -20.73
N LEU A 225 4.47 -15.24 -21.47
CA LEU A 225 5.53 -14.32 -21.89
C LEU A 225 6.22 -13.63 -20.71
N ARG A 226 5.47 -13.19 -19.69
CA ARG A 226 6.05 -12.65 -18.44
C ARG A 226 6.87 -13.69 -17.69
N ARG A 227 6.36 -14.92 -17.54
CA ARG A 227 7.09 -16.05 -16.95
C ARG A 227 8.39 -16.33 -17.71
N ARG A 228 8.34 -16.35 -19.04
CA ARG A 228 9.51 -16.56 -19.90
C ARG A 228 10.53 -15.43 -19.79
N ALA A 229 10.09 -14.18 -19.69
CA ALA A 229 10.97 -13.03 -19.46
C ALA A 229 11.64 -13.08 -18.07
N ALA A 230 10.91 -13.47 -17.03
CA ALA A 230 11.45 -13.68 -15.69
C ALA A 230 12.51 -14.80 -15.67
N LEU A 231 12.23 -15.94 -16.32
CA LEU A 231 13.19 -17.03 -16.48
C LEU A 231 14.44 -16.58 -17.24
N ARG A 232 14.31 -15.83 -18.35
CA ARG A 232 15.48 -15.28 -19.07
C ARG A 232 16.31 -14.35 -18.20
N ARG A 233 15.68 -13.56 -17.32
CA ARG A 233 16.41 -12.68 -16.39
C ARG A 233 17.17 -13.47 -15.34
N LEU A 234 16.56 -14.50 -14.76
CA LEU A 234 17.22 -15.42 -13.83
C LEU A 234 18.40 -16.13 -14.50
N LEU A 235 18.19 -16.67 -15.71
CA LEU A 235 19.25 -17.32 -16.48
C LEU A 235 20.39 -16.36 -16.85
N ARG A 236 20.12 -15.08 -17.13
CA ARG A 236 21.18 -14.08 -17.33
C ARG A 236 21.96 -13.76 -16.06
N MET A 237 21.29 -13.75 -14.91
CA MET A 237 21.95 -13.54 -13.62
C MET A 237 22.87 -14.72 -13.27
N THR A 238 22.50 -15.95 -13.62
CA THR A 238 23.32 -17.15 -13.38
C THR A 238 24.36 -17.39 -14.48
N ALA A 239 24.16 -16.85 -15.68
CA ALA A 239 25.06 -16.99 -16.83
C ALA A 239 26.10 -15.88 -16.96
N ALA A 240 26.08 -14.82 -16.12
CA ALA A 240 27.08 -13.77 -16.15
C ALA A 240 28.49 -14.41 -15.97
N PRO A 241 29.34 -14.38 -17.00
CA PRO A 241 30.67 -14.97 -16.89
C PRO A 241 31.48 -14.12 -15.91
N ALA A 242 32.14 -14.80 -14.97
CA ALA A 242 33.23 -14.24 -14.18
C ALA A 242 34.44 -13.96 -15.08
N SER A 243 34.29 -13.00 -16.00
CA SER A 243 35.33 -12.50 -16.88
C SER A 243 35.73 -11.11 -16.42
N GLY A 244 36.32 -11.05 -15.23
CA GLY A 244 37.28 -10.02 -14.84
C GLY A 244 38.65 -10.71 -14.71
N PRO A 245 39.76 -10.05 -15.08
CA PRO A 245 41.09 -10.64 -14.97
C PRO A 245 41.31 -11.08 -13.53
N ALA A 246 41.57 -12.39 -13.38
CA ALA A 246 41.70 -13.05 -12.10
C ALA A 246 42.83 -12.39 -11.30
N SER A 247 42.49 -11.83 -10.14
CA SER A 247 43.47 -11.62 -9.10
C SER A 247 43.93 -13.01 -8.63
N PRO A 248 45.24 -13.32 -8.64
CA PRO A 248 45.76 -14.68 -8.44
C PRO A 248 45.56 -15.27 -7.03
N ASP A 249 44.88 -14.56 -6.14
CA ASP A 249 44.69 -14.97 -4.73
C ASP A 249 43.27 -15.48 -4.41
N GLN A 250 42.38 -15.61 -5.40
CA GLN A 250 41.06 -16.22 -5.18
C GLN A 250 41.09 -17.71 -5.52
N GLY A 251 41.21 -18.52 -4.47
CA GLY A 251 41.35 -19.97 -4.53
C GLY A 251 40.19 -20.73 -5.21
N PRO A 252 40.42 -22.01 -5.55
CA PRO A 252 39.59 -22.83 -6.45
C PRO A 252 38.16 -23.17 -5.98
N ALA A 253 37.74 -22.74 -4.78
CA ALA A 253 36.48 -23.16 -4.17
C ALA A 253 35.23 -22.51 -4.81
N VAL A 254 35.31 -21.26 -5.29
CA VAL A 254 34.12 -20.53 -5.77
C VAL A 254 33.68 -20.97 -7.17
N ARG A 255 34.60 -21.40 -8.04
CA ARG A 255 34.27 -21.86 -9.40
C ARG A 255 33.70 -23.29 -9.45
N ALA A 256 33.99 -24.12 -8.45
CA ALA A 256 33.46 -25.47 -8.36
C ALA A 256 31.96 -25.48 -7.99
N ASP A 257 31.50 -24.47 -7.25
CA ASP A 257 30.12 -24.41 -6.75
C ASP A 257 29.13 -24.04 -7.87
N ASP A 258 29.48 -23.08 -8.73
CA ASP A 258 28.65 -22.67 -9.87
C ASP A 258 28.44 -23.80 -10.92
N GLN A 259 29.45 -24.64 -11.17
CA GLN A 259 29.30 -25.79 -12.07
C GLN A 259 28.47 -26.92 -11.45
N ARG A 260 28.54 -27.11 -10.12
CA ARG A 260 27.72 -28.09 -9.40
C ARG A 260 26.25 -27.69 -9.41
N TRP A 261 25.94 -26.42 -9.20
CA TRP A 261 24.58 -25.90 -9.27
C TRP A 261 23.96 -26.04 -10.66
N ARG A 262 24.73 -25.80 -11.73
CA ARG A 262 24.23 -25.99 -13.11
C ARG A 262 23.92 -27.46 -13.43
N ARG A 263 24.79 -28.40 -13.05
CA ARG A 263 24.52 -29.84 -13.24
C ARG A 263 23.34 -30.33 -12.40
N LEU A 264 23.18 -29.82 -11.17
CA LEU A 264 22.04 -30.17 -10.32
C LEU A 264 20.71 -29.67 -10.94
N ILE A 265 20.71 -28.47 -11.52
CA ILE A 265 19.54 -27.90 -12.21
C ILE A 265 19.17 -28.70 -13.46
N GLU A 266 20.16 -29.16 -14.24
CA GLU A 266 19.94 -29.95 -15.45
C GLU A 266 19.40 -31.37 -15.16
N LEU A 267 19.66 -31.90 -13.97
CA LEU A 267 19.21 -33.24 -13.54
C LEU A 267 17.81 -33.24 -12.90
N LEU A 268 17.23 -32.06 -12.64
CA LEU A 268 15.91 -31.96 -12.01
C LEU A 268 14.80 -32.10 -13.07
N PRO A 269 13.74 -32.89 -12.80
CA PRO A 269 12.52 -32.88 -13.61
C PRO A 269 11.94 -31.46 -13.69
N PRO A 270 11.31 -31.07 -14.81
CA PRO A 270 10.84 -29.69 -15.02
C PRO A 270 9.92 -29.17 -13.91
N THR A 271 9.09 -30.04 -13.34
CA THR A 271 8.18 -29.72 -12.23
C THR A 271 8.91 -29.43 -10.92
N ALA A 272 9.99 -30.16 -10.62
CA ALA A 272 10.82 -29.92 -9.44
C ALA A 272 11.67 -28.64 -9.60
N PHE A 273 12.12 -28.34 -10.82
CA PHE A 273 12.80 -27.08 -11.11
C PHE A 273 11.90 -25.87 -10.88
N GLU A 274 10.63 -25.94 -11.30
CA GLU A 274 9.66 -24.86 -11.06
C GLU A 274 9.41 -24.62 -9.56
N GLU A 275 9.28 -25.67 -8.75
CA GLU A 275 9.15 -25.53 -7.29
C GLU A 275 10.40 -24.93 -6.64
N VAL A 276 11.59 -25.35 -7.05
CA VAL A 276 12.87 -24.83 -6.54
C VAL A 276 13.03 -23.35 -6.89
N VAL A 277 12.65 -22.93 -8.09
CA VAL A 277 12.69 -21.52 -8.50
C VAL A 277 11.66 -20.69 -7.71
N VAL A 278 10.43 -21.20 -7.54
CA VAL A 278 9.39 -20.51 -6.76
C VAL A 278 9.83 -20.33 -5.31
N ARG A 279 10.37 -21.38 -4.69
CA ARG A 279 10.91 -21.30 -3.32
C ARG A 279 12.13 -20.39 -3.23
N GLY A 280 13.07 -20.47 -4.17
CA GLY A 280 14.27 -19.63 -4.18
C GLY A 280 13.95 -18.14 -4.34
N VAL A 281 13.00 -17.79 -5.21
CA VAL A 281 12.50 -16.42 -5.35
C VAL A 281 11.84 -15.94 -4.07
N GLN A 282 11.06 -16.80 -3.40
CA GLN A 282 10.42 -16.49 -2.13
C GLN A 282 11.44 -16.23 -1.02
N THR A 283 12.49 -17.05 -0.91
CA THR A 283 13.60 -16.86 0.04
C THR A 283 14.36 -15.57 -0.25
N TYR A 284 14.68 -15.29 -1.52
CA TYR A 284 15.36 -14.04 -1.92
C TYR A 284 14.55 -12.81 -1.54
N LEU A 285 13.25 -12.79 -1.86
CA LEU A 285 12.36 -11.68 -1.50
C LEU A 285 12.23 -11.49 0.01
N THR A 286 12.30 -12.59 0.77
CA THR A 286 12.28 -12.56 2.24
C THR A 286 13.59 -11.97 2.81
N SER A 287 14.73 -12.31 2.21
CA SER A 287 16.04 -11.74 2.57
C SER A 287 16.16 -10.26 2.21
N GLU A 288 15.61 -9.84 1.08
CA GLU A 288 15.53 -8.43 0.68
C GLU A 288 14.56 -7.64 1.56
N ALA A 289 13.45 -8.24 2.01
CA ALA A 289 12.57 -7.61 2.99
C ALA A 289 13.28 -7.34 4.33
N ALA A 290 14.08 -8.30 4.80
CA ALA A 290 14.88 -8.17 6.02
C ALA A 290 16.00 -7.11 5.89
N ARG A 291 16.71 -7.06 4.75
CA ARG A 291 17.77 -6.06 4.48
C ARG A 291 17.22 -4.63 4.42
N ASN A 292 16.01 -4.45 3.93
CA ASN A 292 15.39 -3.13 3.76
C ASN A 292 14.70 -2.59 5.03
N GLY A 293 14.97 -3.19 6.21
CA GLY A 293 14.47 -2.70 7.49
C GLY A 293 12.94 -2.71 7.63
N LYS A 294 12.25 -3.46 6.78
CA LYS A 294 10.79 -3.65 6.87
C LYS A 294 10.56 -4.96 7.63
N SER A 295 9.96 -4.87 8.82
CA SER A 295 9.59 -6.09 9.54
C SER A 295 8.50 -6.84 8.76
N THR A 296 8.66 -8.16 8.69
CA THR A 296 7.71 -9.11 8.09
C THR A 296 6.53 -9.45 9.01
N ASN A 297 6.25 -8.63 10.03
CA ASN A 297 5.03 -8.77 10.83
C ASN A 297 3.87 -8.06 10.09
N GLY A 298 2.96 -8.74 9.39
CA GLY A 298 2.63 -10.15 9.43
C GLY A 298 2.24 -10.71 8.07
N LEU A 299 3.13 -11.53 7.54
CA LEU A 299 2.74 -12.69 6.75
C LEU A 299 3.47 -13.90 7.32
N THR A 300 2.72 -14.78 7.98
CA THR A 300 3.02 -16.21 8.00
C THR A 300 2.03 -16.90 7.06
N PRO A 301 2.48 -17.95 6.36
CA PRO A 301 2.28 -19.26 6.98
C PRO A 301 3.53 -20.15 6.94
N TRP A 302 3.77 -20.79 8.08
CA TRP A 302 4.30 -22.14 8.25
C TRP A 302 5.63 -22.53 7.57
N GLN A 303 6.65 -22.82 8.40
CA GLN A 303 7.76 -23.73 8.10
C GLN A 303 8.20 -24.43 9.40
N PRO A 304 8.49 -25.73 9.39
CA PRO A 304 9.53 -26.29 10.24
C PRO A 304 10.84 -26.42 9.44
N ASP A 305 11.94 -25.96 10.05
CA ASP A 305 13.31 -26.21 9.58
C ASP A 305 13.77 -27.61 10.03
N MET A 306 14.12 -28.43 9.04
CA MET A 306 14.65 -29.80 9.06
C MET A 306 13.86 -30.88 9.82
N ALA A 307 13.23 -31.77 9.05
CA ALA A 307 12.92 -33.13 9.44
C ALA A 307 14.03 -34.07 8.94
N VAL A 308 14.67 -34.82 9.84
CA VAL A 308 15.39 -36.05 9.45
C VAL A 308 14.46 -37.21 9.71
N VAL A 309 14.25 -38.05 8.70
CA VAL A 309 13.44 -39.27 8.83
C VAL A 309 14.34 -40.37 9.41
N HIS A 310 14.00 -40.85 10.59
CA HIS A 310 14.45 -42.15 11.08
C HIS A 310 13.22 -42.90 11.60
N ASP A 311 12.93 -44.06 11.01
CA ASP A 311 11.83 -44.97 11.41
C ASP A 311 10.46 -44.31 11.64
N GLY A 312 10.04 -43.44 10.72
CA GLY A 312 8.65 -42.98 10.62
C GLY A 312 8.16 -42.03 11.72
N ARG A 313 9.05 -41.39 12.50
CA ARG A 313 8.70 -40.31 13.45
C ARG A 313 9.53 -39.04 13.22
N TYR A 314 8.94 -37.88 13.54
CA TYR A 314 9.50 -36.55 13.26
C TYR A 314 10.03 -35.87 14.53
N THR A 315 11.19 -35.23 14.44
CA THR A 315 11.79 -34.39 15.50
C THR A 315 12.41 -33.12 14.90
N VAL A 316 12.32 -31.98 15.60
CA VAL A 316 12.70 -30.64 15.11
C VAL A 316 13.76 -30.01 16.03
N PHE A 317 14.76 -29.32 15.46
CA PHE A 317 15.81 -28.58 16.19
C PHE A 317 15.81 -27.09 15.83
N GLU A 318 16.11 -26.23 16.81
CA GLU A 318 16.25 -24.77 16.62
C GLU A 318 17.69 -24.33 16.95
N ALA A 319 18.35 -23.62 16.04
CA ALA A 319 19.70 -23.09 16.23
C ALA A 319 19.67 -21.56 16.37
N LYS A 320 20.03 -21.05 17.55
CA LYS A 320 20.28 -19.62 17.78
C LYS A 320 21.70 -19.25 17.38
N SER A 321 21.86 -18.22 16.57
CA SER A 321 23.15 -17.52 16.41
C SER A 321 23.02 -16.05 16.78
N ALA A 322 23.77 -15.67 17.82
CA ALA A 322 24.05 -14.30 18.20
C ALA A 322 25.08 -13.70 17.24
N SER A 323 24.85 -12.48 16.75
CA SER A 323 25.94 -11.68 16.16
C SER A 323 25.93 -10.28 16.75
N GLY A 324 26.98 -10.00 17.51
CA GLY A 324 27.36 -8.69 18.00
C GLY A 324 28.06 -7.89 16.90
N ARG A 325 27.93 -6.56 16.99
CA ARG A 325 28.77 -5.62 16.24
C ARG A 325 30.19 -5.65 16.81
N ASN A 326 31.17 -5.75 15.92
CA ASN A 326 32.53 -5.35 16.23
C ASN A 326 33.04 -4.46 15.08
N ASP A 327 33.44 -3.25 15.47
CA ASP A 327 34.22 -2.30 14.69
C ASP A 327 35.72 -2.65 14.77
N GLY A 328 36.46 -2.29 13.72
CA GLY A 328 37.92 -1.99 13.76
C GLY A 328 38.77 -2.66 12.66
N PRO A 329 40.04 -2.24 12.41
CA PRO A 329 40.63 -0.90 12.61
C PRO A 329 41.67 -0.44 11.52
N GLN A 330 42.03 0.86 11.62
CA GLN A 330 43.33 1.58 11.47
C GLN A 330 44.37 1.37 10.33
N ALA A 331 44.84 2.52 9.80
CA ALA A 331 46.21 3.05 9.90
C ALA A 331 46.16 4.57 9.63
N GLY A 332 46.88 5.53 10.23
CA GLY A 332 47.83 5.74 11.33
C GLY A 332 47.79 7.28 11.58
N GLY A 333 48.18 7.92 12.67
CA GLY A 333 49.26 7.77 13.63
C GLY A 333 49.43 9.18 14.27
N GLY A 334 49.88 9.26 15.52
CA GLY A 334 50.26 10.54 16.13
C GLY A 334 49.76 10.79 17.56
N SER A 335 50.46 10.20 18.52
CA SER A 335 50.96 10.80 19.78
C SER A 335 50.05 11.75 20.61
N VAL A 336 49.79 11.36 21.87
CA VAL A 336 50.20 12.05 23.13
C VAL A 336 49.19 11.78 24.28
N ARG A 337 49.74 11.20 25.37
CA ARG A 337 49.31 11.16 26.79
C ARG A 337 47.96 10.57 27.24
N ALA A 338 48.09 9.58 28.13
CA ALA A 338 47.13 9.24 29.20
C ALA A 338 47.38 10.16 30.43
N PRO A 339 46.44 10.28 31.41
CA PRO A 339 46.19 9.17 32.35
C PRO A 339 44.74 8.95 32.84
N ARG A 340 44.47 7.66 33.13
CA ARG A 340 43.63 7.04 34.19
C ARG A 340 42.18 7.49 34.43
N ALA A 341 41.28 6.51 34.33
CA ALA A 341 40.13 6.36 35.24
C ALA A 341 40.06 4.90 35.77
N PRO A 342 39.53 4.68 36.99
CA PRO A 342 39.49 3.38 37.65
C PRO A 342 38.20 2.59 37.37
N VAL A 343 38.34 1.26 37.43
CA VAL A 343 37.54 0.30 38.20
C VAL A 343 36.01 0.34 38.09
N GLY A 344 35.48 -0.77 37.54
CA GLY A 344 34.44 -1.57 38.21
C GLY A 344 32.99 -1.29 37.81
N GLY A 345 32.25 -2.34 37.45
CA GLY A 345 30.79 -2.25 37.35
C GLY A 345 30.11 -3.42 36.64
N SER A 346 29.89 -4.49 37.40
CA SER A 346 28.78 -5.47 37.35
C SER A 346 28.08 -5.83 36.04
N GLY A 347 28.08 -7.13 35.75
CA GLY A 347 27.13 -7.77 34.84
C GLY A 347 25.72 -7.92 35.46
N PRO A 348 24.67 -8.05 34.63
CA PRO A 348 23.31 -8.24 35.13
C PRO A 348 22.94 -9.72 35.31
N SER A 349 22.48 -10.02 36.53
CA SER A 349 21.73 -11.23 36.89
C SER A 349 20.32 -11.17 36.30
N ALA A 350 19.85 -12.27 35.71
CA ALA A 350 18.45 -12.44 35.31
C ALA A 350 17.64 -13.07 36.45
N ARG A 351 16.57 -12.40 36.87
CA ARG A 351 15.58 -12.89 37.84
C ARG A 351 14.37 -13.44 37.08
N VAL A 352 14.03 -14.69 37.35
CA VAL A 352 12.81 -15.36 36.86
C VAL A 352 11.64 -14.91 37.74
N GLN A 353 10.55 -14.45 37.11
CA GLN A 353 9.28 -14.18 37.78
C GLN A 353 8.20 -15.04 37.12
N GLN A 354 7.70 -16.04 37.85
CA GLN A 354 6.53 -16.82 37.48
C GLN A 354 5.29 -16.08 37.96
N GLY A 355 4.38 -15.76 37.04
CA GLY A 355 3.06 -15.19 37.33
C GLY A 355 1.97 -16.14 36.87
N SER A 356 1.17 -16.61 37.81
CA SER A 356 -0.04 -17.41 37.64
C SER A 356 -1.23 -16.55 37.19
N VAL A 357 -2.06 -17.10 36.31
CA VAL A 357 -3.30 -16.48 35.81
C VAL A 357 -4.49 -16.92 36.68
N PRO A 358 -5.36 -16.01 37.15
CA PRO A 358 -6.59 -16.40 37.83
C PRO A 358 -7.72 -16.70 36.83
N LEU A 359 -8.47 -17.78 37.12
CA LEU A 359 -9.73 -18.12 36.48
C LEU A 359 -10.77 -17.01 36.71
N MET A 360 -11.51 -16.64 35.65
CA MET A 360 -12.75 -15.87 35.74
C MET A 360 -13.98 -16.81 35.60
N PRO A 361 -15.08 -16.54 36.32
CA PRO A 361 -16.25 -17.40 36.39
C PRO A 361 -17.24 -17.18 35.25
N ALA A 362 -18.00 -18.25 34.97
CA ALA A 362 -19.09 -18.32 34.02
C ALA A 362 -20.26 -17.40 34.42
N LEU A 363 -20.81 -16.67 33.44
CA LEU A 363 -22.08 -15.98 33.55
C LEU A 363 -23.11 -16.64 32.64
N THR A 364 -24.00 -17.38 33.28
CA THR A 364 -25.27 -17.89 32.76
C THR A 364 -26.31 -16.79 32.94
N ALA A 365 -26.97 -16.32 31.88
CA ALA A 365 -28.14 -15.45 32.01
C ALA A 365 -29.17 -15.75 30.91
N ALA A 366 -30.41 -15.87 31.37
CA ALA A 366 -31.57 -16.44 30.72
C ALA A 366 -32.16 -15.55 29.60
N TYR A 367 -32.53 -16.19 28.49
CA TYR A 367 -33.36 -15.62 27.44
C TYR A 367 -34.83 -15.94 27.73
N ARG A 368 -35.65 -14.90 27.95
CA ARG A 368 -37.13 -14.98 28.12
C ARG A 368 -37.79 -14.45 26.83
N PRO A 369 -38.71 -15.17 26.19
CA PRO A 369 -39.45 -14.65 25.04
C PRO A 369 -40.59 -13.71 25.45
N ARG A 370 -40.70 -12.57 24.76
CA ARG A 370 -41.81 -11.60 24.86
C ARG A 370 -43.08 -12.20 24.24
N ARG A 371 -44.18 -12.18 25.00
CA ARG A 371 -45.54 -12.47 24.51
C ARG A 371 -46.08 -11.28 23.72
N SER A 372 -46.69 -11.59 22.59
CA SER A 372 -47.53 -10.73 21.76
C SER A 372 -48.86 -10.47 22.45
N THR A 373 -49.27 -9.21 22.56
CA THR A 373 -50.65 -8.82 22.89
C THR A 373 -51.33 -8.29 21.63
N THR A 374 -52.33 -9.02 21.17
CA THR A 374 -53.39 -8.58 20.26
C THR A 374 -54.27 -7.56 20.95
N ALA A 375 -54.54 -6.43 20.30
CA ALA A 375 -55.61 -5.50 20.68
C ALA A 375 -56.54 -5.33 19.48
N THR A 376 -57.79 -5.71 19.72
CA THR A 376 -58.98 -5.54 18.89
C THR A 376 -59.50 -4.11 19.03
N SER A 377 -59.84 -3.46 17.92
CA SER A 377 -60.91 -2.47 17.79
C SER A 377 -61.28 -2.37 16.32
#